data_AF-A0A5N4A307-F1
#
_entry.id   AF-A0A5N4A307-F1
#
_cell.length_a   1.000
_cell.length_b   1.000
_cell.length_c   1.000
_cell.angle_alpha   90.00
_cell.angle_beta   90.00
_cell.angle_gamma   90.00
#
_symmetry.space_group_name_H-M   'P 1'
#
loop_
_entity.id
_entity.type
_entity.pdbx_description
1 polymer ?
#
loop_
_entity_poly.entity_id
_entity_poly.type
_entity_poly.pdbx_seq_one_letter_code
_entity_poly.pdbx_strand_id
1 'polypeptide(L)'
;MNRFFDGAFLTFGIDVLNFMDSDEEDRVDPMILIFPRMTKCTFYKYGVSGEVEKHDAICILPLNVVNEKIYVFLWFWFIILACLTFATIIYRIIIIFSPRMRVYLLRIRYRLIRKDAIDLIVRRSKMGDWFLFYMLGENVDSVIFRDVMQELANRLLKHNFHHMGGFKSDIQDA
;
A
#
# COMPACT_ATOMS: atom_id res chain seq x y z
N MET A 1 -12.31 4.29 8.34
CA MET A 1 -13.17 5.14 7.49
C MET A 1 -14.55 4.54 7.27
N ASN A 2 -14.68 3.35 6.67
CA ASN A 2 -16.01 2.78 6.34
C ASN A 2 -16.98 2.63 7.52
N ARG A 3 -16.48 2.19 8.68
CA ARG A 3 -17.28 2.08 9.92
C ARG A 3 -17.72 3.43 10.50
N PHE A 4 -17.01 4.51 10.19
CA PHE A 4 -17.36 5.86 10.66
C PHE A 4 -18.58 6.43 9.89
N PHE A 5 -18.78 5.98 8.65
CA PHE A 5 -19.88 6.37 7.77
C PHE A 5 -20.93 5.28 7.62
N ASP A 6 -21.03 4.39 8.59
CA ASP A 6 -22.00 3.29 8.59
C ASP A 6 -22.01 2.46 7.29
N GLY A 7 -20.85 2.27 6.67
CA GLY A 7 -20.70 1.52 5.43
C GLY A 7 -20.79 2.32 4.13
N ALA A 8 -21.17 3.61 4.20
CA ALA A 8 -21.36 4.45 3.01
C ALA A 8 -20.06 4.97 2.38
N PHE A 9 -18.91 4.86 3.07
CA PHE A 9 -17.65 5.43 2.57
C PHE A 9 -17.10 4.72 1.32
N LEU A 10 -17.31 3.41 1.20
CA LEU A 10 -16.79 2.64 0.06
C LEU A 10 -17.65 2.86 -1.20
N THR A 11 -18.97 3.00 -1.05
CA THR A 11 -19.89 3.28 -2.16
C THR A 11 -19.83 4.75 -2.59
N PHE A 12 -19.47 5.64 -1.67
CA PHE A 12 -19.40 7.10 -1.84
C PHE A 12 -18.89 7.56 -3.20
N GLY A 13 -17.69 7.16 -3.64
CA GLY A 13 -17.17 7.69 -4.91
C GLY A 13 -17.70 6.99 -6.16
N ILE A 14 -18.31 5.81 -6.05
CA ILE A 14 -19.13 5.23 -7.14
C ILE A 14 -20.41 6.06 -7.27
N ASP A 15 -21.03 6.40 -6.14
CA ASP A 15 -22.23 7.23 -6.09
C ASP A 15 -21.97 8.66 -6.61
N VAL A 16 -20.78 9.23 -6.34
CA VAL A 16 -20.34 10.52 -6.89
C VAL A 16 -20.07 10.46 -8.40
N LEU A 17 -19.48 9.37 -8.91
CA LEU A 17 -19.28 9.20 -10.36
C LEU A 17 -20.60 9.04 -11.10
N ASN A 18 -21.53 8.27 -10.54
CA ASN A 18 -22.89 8.12 -11.10
C ASN A 18 -23.67 9.44 -11.01
N PHE A 19 -23.48 10.22 -9.93
CA PHE A 19 -24.06 11.56 -9.76
C PHE A 19 -23.61 12.55 -10.84
N MET A 20 -22.34 12.47 -11.27
CA MET A 20 -21.82 13.33 -12.36
C MET A 20 -22.45 13.01 -13.73
N ASP A 21 -23.00 11.82 -13.92
CA ASP A 21 -23.59 11.35 -15.18
C ASP A 21 -25.11 11.56 -15.25
N SER A 22 -25.77 11.93 -14.14
CA SER A 22 -27.23 12.07 -14.04
C SER A 22 -27.76 13.51 -14.23
N ASP A 23 -28.97 13.63 -14.81
CA ASP A 23 -29.67 14.89 -15.12
C ASP A 23 -29.98 15.76 -13.88
N GLU A 24 -30.10 17.07 -14.11
CA GLU A 24 -29.98 18.15 -13.12
C GLU A 24 -31.17 18.32 -12.14
N GLU A 25 -32.36 17.82 -12.49
CA GLU A 25 -33.61 18.12 -11.76
C GLU A 25 -33.88 17.25 -10.50
N ASP A 26 -33.27 16.06 -10.40
CA ASP A 26 -33.47 15.12 -9.27
C ASP A 26 -32.20 14.88 -8.41
N ARG A 27 -31.25 15.82 -8.46
CA ARG A 27 -29.92 15.68 -7.84
C ARG A 27 -29.97 15.82 -6.31
N VAL A 28 -30.07 14.71 -5.58
CA VAL A 28 -29.71 14.66 -4.15
C VAL A 28 -28.23 14.28 -4.02
N ASP A 29 -27.40 15.26 -3.66
CA ASP A 29 -25.99 15.02 -3.36
C ASP A 29 -25.88 13.98 -2.21
N PRO A 30 -25.28 12.80 -2.43
CA PRO A 30 -25.18 11.74 -1.42
C PRO A 30 -24.48 12.22 -0.14
N MET A 31 -23.73 13.32 -0.22
CA MET A 31 -23.06 13.92 0.92
C MET A 31 -23.98 14.73 1.84
N ILE A 32 -25.14 15.20 1.36
CA ILE A 32 -26.14 15.91 2.20
C ILE A 32 -26.77 14.95 3.24
N LEU A 33 -26.91 13.66 2.88
CA LEU A 33 -27.44 12.63 3.78
C LEU A 33 -26.48 12.27 4.92
N ILE A 34 -25.17 12.35 4.66
CA ILE A 34 -24.13 12.01 5.64
C ILE A 34 -23.69 13.24 6.44
N PHE A 35 -23.62 14.40 5.78
CA PHE A 35 -23.16 15.67 6.34
C PHE A 35 -24.17 16.80 6.10
N PRO A 36 -25.25 16.88 6.89
CA PRO A 36 -26.23 17.94 6.75
C PRO A 36 -25.59 19.30 7.07
N ARG A 37 -25.62 20.21 6.10
CA ARG A 37 -25.12 21.59 6.25
C ARG A 37 -26.10 22.49 7.00
N MET A 38 -27.39 22.11 7.02
CA MET A 38 -28.48 22.82 7.67
C MET A 38 -29.33 21.85 8.48
N THR A 39 -29.81 22.27 9.65
CA THR A 39 -30.70 21.50 10.52
C THR A 39 -31.79 22.38 11.13
N LYS A 40 -32.92 21.77 11.51
CA LYS A 40 -34.00 22.44 12.23
C LYS A 40 -33.70 22.40 13.73
N CYS A 41 -33.52 23.57 14.33
CA CYS A 41 -33.37 23.73 15.77
C CYS A 41 -34.68 24.21 16.38
N THR A 42 -35.24 23.42 17.29
CA THR A 42 -36.41 23.79 18.11
C THR A 42 -35.95 24.45 19.41
N PHE A 43 -36.27 25.72 19.59
CA PHE A 43 -36.05 26.46 20.83
C PHE A 43 -37.33 26.51 21.65
N TYR A 44 -37.22 26.24 22.94
CA TYR A 44 -38.33 26.32 23.90
C TYR A 44 -38.18 27.60 24.71
N LYS A 45 -39.19 28.47 24.67
CA LYS A 45 -39.21 29.73 25.44
C LYS A 45 -40.50 29.80 26.24
N TYR A 46 -40.44 30.36 27.45
CA TYR A 46 -41.61 30.59 28.28
C TYR A 46 -42.18 31.98 28.00
N GLY A 47 -43.47 32.04 27.64
CA GLY A 47 -44.20 33.29 27.43
C GLY A 47 -44.54 33.99 28.75
N VAL A 48 -45.07 35.22 28.65
CA VAL A 48 -45.50 36.02 29.82
C VAL A 48 -46.61 35.35 30.65
N SER A 49 -47.33 34.40 30.06
CA SER A 49 -48.38 33.57 30.67
C SER A 49 -47.86 32.27 31.31
N GLY A 50 -46.56 31.96 31.19
CA GLY A 50 -45.97 30.69 31.65
C GLY A 50 -46.12 29.52 30.68
N GLU A 51 -46.77 29.71 29.53
CA GLU A 51 -46.92 28.69 28.48
C GLU A 51 -45.59 28.50 27.71
N VAL A 52 -45.33 27.26 27.27
CA VAL A 52 -44.14 26.91 26.49
C VAL A 52 -44.40 27.21 25.00
N GLU A 53 -43.79 28.28 24.51
CA GLU A 53 -43.76 28.64 23.08
C GLU A 53 -42.61 27.90 22.39
N LYS A 54 -42.91 27.21 21.28
CA LYS A 54 -41.92 26.51 20.44
C LYS A 54 -41.54 27.40 19.26
N HIS A 55 -40.26 27.71 19.13
CA HIS A 55 -39.71 28.46 18.01
C HIS A 55 -38.78 27.59 17.17
N ASP A 56 -39.15 27.42 15.91
CA ASP A 56 -38.35 26.69 14.93
C ASP A 56 -37.40 27.65 14.21
N ALA A 57 -36.10 27.35 14.23
CA ALA A 57 -35.10 28.08 13.47
C ALA A 57 -34.24 27.14 12.62
N ILE A 58 -33.68 27.68 11.54
CA ILE A 58 -32.71 26.95 10.69
C ILE A 58 -31.31 27.26 11.21
N CYS A 59 -30.56 26.20 11.54
CA CYS A 59 -29.18 26.26 12.00
C CYS A 59 -28.23 25.77 10.91
N ILE A 60 -27.10 26.46 10.73
CA ILE A 60 -26.02 26.01 9.84
C ILE A 60 -24.97 25.26 10.67
N LEU A 61 -24.40 24.19 10.12
CA LEU A 61 -23.29 23.43 10.70
C LEU A 61 -22.00 23.68 9.91
N PRO A 62 -21.17 24.67 10.29
CA PRO A 62 -19.96 25.01 9.54
C PRO A 62 -18.95 23.86 9.48
N LEU A 63 -18.90 23.02 10.52
CA LEU A 63 -18.02 21.84 10.56
C LEU A 63 -18.36 20.84 9.45
N ASN A 64 -19.64 20.67 9.11
CA ASN A 64 -20.05 19.72 8.07
C ASN A 64 -19.69 20.20 6.67
N VAL A 65 -19.66 21.52 6.44
CA VAL A 65 -19.19 22.10 5.16
C VAL A 65 -17.71 21.82 4.93
N VAL A 66 -16.89 21.91 5.98
CA VAL A 66 -15.46 21.59 5.89
C VAL A 66 -15.25 20.09 5.70
N ASN A 67 -15.97 19.26 6.46
CA ASN A 67 -15.91 17.81 6.34
C ASN A 67 -16.27 17.35 4.93
N GLU A 68 -17.36 17.87 4.35
CA GLU A 68 -17.80 17.58 2.99
C GLU A 68 -16.63 17.65 1.98
N LYS A 69 -15.81 18.71 2.03
CA LYS A 69 -14.71 18.89 1.07
C LYS A 69 -13.52 17.98 1.36
N ILE A 70 -13.17 17.79 2.62
CA ILE A 70 -12.04 16.93 3.03
C ILE A 70 -12.33 15.46 2.70
N TYR A 71 -13.54 14.97 2.96
CA TYR A 71 -13.88 13.57 2.75
C TYR A 71 -13.94 13.18 1.26
N VAL A 72 -14.36 14.10 0.37
CA VAL A 72 -14.23 13.90 -1.09
C VAL A 72 -12.78 13.75 -1.49
N PHE A 73 -11.92 14.69 -1.07
CA PHE A 73 -10.49 14.63 -1.38
C PHE A 73 -9.83 13.33 -0.87
N LEU A 74 -10.14 12.95 0.38
CA LEU A 74 -9.62 11.74 1.00
C LEU A 74 -10.08 10.47 0.29
N TRP A 75 -11.30 10.43 -0.26
CA TRP A 75 -11.78 9.27 -0.99
C TRP A 75 -10.93 9.00 -2.24
N PHE A 76 -10.71 10.02 -3.08
CA PHE A 76 -9.84 9.89 -4.27
C PHE A 76 -8.40 9.55 -3.89
N TRP A 77 -7.89 10.19 -2.83
CA TRP A 77 -6.56 9.88 -2.31
C TRP A 77 -6.41 8.42 -1.87
N PHE A 78 -7.40 7.88 -1.15
CA PHE A 78 -7.38 6.48 -0.74
C PHE A 78 -7.48 5.51 -1.91
N ILE A 79 -8.23 5.82 -2.97
CA ILE A 79 -8.25 4.99 -4.18
C ILE A 79 -6.86 4.95 -4.83
N ILE A 80 -6.18 6.09 -4.96
CA ILE A 80 -4.81 6.15 -5.51
C ILE A 80 -3.86 5.31 -4.64
N LEU A 81 -3.89 5.49 -3.32
CA LEU A 81 -3.06 4.71 -2.40
C LEU A 81 -3.40 3.21 -2.44
N ALA A 82 -4.67 2.84 -2.56
CA ALA A 82 -5.09 1.46 -2.69
C ALA A 82 -4.54 0.84 -3.98
N CYS A 83 -4.61 1.56 -5.11
CA CYS A 83 -4.04 1.10 -6.38
C CYS A 83 -2.51 0.93 -6.30
N LEU A 84 -1.78 1.91 -5.73
CA LEU A 84 -0.33 1.85 -5.59
C LEU A 84 0.13 0.72 -4.65
N THR A 85 -0.58 0.54 -3.54
CA THR A 85 -0.28 -0.55 -2.59
C THR A 85 -0.63 -1.91 -3.18
N PHE A 86 -1.76 -2.04 -3.87
CA PHE A 86 -2.14 -3.26 -4.57
C PHE A 86 -1.13 -3.64 -5.67
N ALA A 87 -0.69 -2.67 -6.48
CA ALA A 87 0.38 -2.88 -7.47
C ALA A 87 1.68 -3.33 -6.80
N THR A 88 2.04 -2.75 -5.65
CA THR A 88 3.23 -3.15 -4.87
C THR A 88 3.11 -4.56 -4.33
N ILE A 89 1.92 -4.94 -3.83
CA ILE A 89 1.65 -6.30 -3.33
C ILE A 89 1.73 -7.30 -4.48
N ILE A 90 1.10 -7.03 -5.62
CA ILE A 90 1.20 -7.89 -6.82
C ILE A 90 2.66 -8.05 -7.24
N TYR A 91 3.41 -6.95 -7.31
CA TYR A 91 4.82 -6.98 -7.64
C TYR A 91 5.62 -7.88 -6.68
N ARG A 92 5.39 -7.74 -5.36
CA ARG A 92 6.02 -8.60 -4.35
C ARG A 92 5.60 -10.06 -4.50
N ILE A 93 4.32 -10.34 -4.76
CA ILE A 93 3.79 -11.69 -5.00
C ILE A 93 4.48 -12.33 -6.21
N ILE A 94 4.59 -11.62 -7.34
CA ILE A 94 5.25 -12.12 -8.55
C ILE A 94 6.71 -12.49 -8.26
N ILE A 95 7.43 -11.68 -7.48
CA ILE A 95 8.81 -11.95 -7.05
C ILE A 95 8.89 -13.17 -6.14
N ILE A 96 7.90 -13.35 -5.25
CA ILE A 96 7.82 -14.50 -4.36
C ILE A 96 7.60 -15.79 -5.16
N PHE A 97 6.71 -15.80 -6.15
CA PHE A 97 6.44 -17.00 -6.95
C PHE A 97 7.51 -17.28 -8.02
N SER A 98 8.14 -16.26 -8.58
CA SER A 98 9.10 -16.43 -9.69
C SER A 98 10.55 -16.20 -9.27
N PRO A 99 11.34 -17.27 -9.07
CA PRO A 99 12.79 -17.13 -8.80
C PRO A 99 13.54 -16.51 -9.99
N ARG A 100 13.00 -16.59 -11.22
CA ARG A 100 13.58 -15.91 -12.39
C ARG A 100 13.47 -14.39 -12.29
N MET A 101 12.34 -13.89 -11.80
CA MET A 101 12.14 -12.45 -11.59
C MET A 101 13.07 -11.88 -10.52
N ARG A 102 13.39 -12.67 -9.49
CA ARG A 102 14.39 -12.30 -8.46
C ARG A 102 15.77 -12.02 -9.05
N VAL A 103 16.26 -12.91 -9.92
CA VAL A 103 17.55 -12.74 -10.60
C VAL A 103 17.52 -11.52 -11.51
N TYR A 104 16.43 -11.35 -12.28
CA TYR A 104 16.27 -10.24 -13.20
C TYR A 104 16.29 -8.88 -12.49
N LEU A 105 15.62 -8.77 -11.35
CA LEU A 105 15.50 -7.54 -10.56
C LEU A 105 16.84 -7.12 -9.94
N LEU A 106 17.57 -8.03 -9.31
CA LEU A 106 18.94 -7.74 -8.83
C LEU A 106 19.87 -7.36 -9.99
N ARG A 107 19.75 -8.02 -11.14
CA ARG A 107 20.56 -7.72 -12.32
C ARG A 107 20.29 -6.32 -12.87
N ILE A 108 19.03 -5.88 -12.87
CA ILE A 108 18.66 -4.55 -13.38
C ILE A 108 19.14 -3.44 -12.45
N ARG A 109 19.04 -3.66 -11.12
CA ARG A 109 19.36 -2.68 -10.09
C ARG A 109 20.86 -2.57 -9.83
N TYR A 110 21.58 -3.69 -9.84
CA TYR A 110 23.02 -3.74 -9.56
C TYR A 110 23.82 -4.17 -10.80
N ARG A 111 23.79 -3.32 -11.84
CA ARG A 111 24.52 -3.54 -13.11
C ARG A 111 26.04 -3.67 -12.94
N LEU A 112 26.59 -3.17 -11.83
CA LEU A 112 28.01 -3.23 -11.49
C LEU A 112 28.48 -4.62 -11.06
N ILE A 113 27.57 -5.52 -10.67
CA ILE A 113 27.91 -6.85 -10.17
C ILE A 113 27.98 -7.85 -11.33
N ARG A 114 28.97 -8.75 -11.29
CA ARG A 114 29.15 -9.82 -12.29
C ARG A 114 27.90 -10.71 -12.33
N LYS A 115 27.37 -10.95 -13.53
CA LYS A 115 26.11 -11.72 -13.74
C LYS A 115 26.18 -13.12 -13.15
N ASP A 116 27.35 -13.76 -13.18
CA ASP A 116 27.56 -15.12 -12.70
C ASP A 116 27.52 -15.20 -11.17
N ALA A 117 28.02 -14.17 -10.48
CA ALA A 117 27.97 -14.07 -9.03
C ALA A 117 26.52 -13.95 -8.53
N ILE A 118 25.70 -13.13 -9.22
CA ILE A 118 24.27 -12.99 -8.90
C ILE A 118 23.52 -14.32 -9.12
N ASP A 119 23.73 -14.99 -10.25
CA ASP A 119 23.03 -16.24 -10.56
C ASP A 119 23.39 -17.35 -9.54
N LEU A 120 24.68 -17.44 -9.17
CA LEU A 120 25.13 -18.40 -8.16
C LEU A 120 24.51 -18.13 -6.79
N ILE A 121 24.53 -16.87 -6.34
CA ILE A 121 23.98 -16.49 -5.03
C ILE A 121 22.48 -16.74 -5.01
N VAL A 122 21.73 -16.28 -6.01
CA VAL A 122 20.26 -16.41 -6.02
C VAL A 122 19.82 -17.87 -6.15
N ARG A 123 20.56 -18.72 -6.88
CA ARG A 123 20.24 -20.16 -6.96
C ARG A 123 20.47 -20.91 -5.65
N ARG A 124 21.44 -20.48 -4.84
CA ARG A 124 21.79 -21.12 -3.56
C ARG A 124 21.07 -20.52 -2.36
N SER A 125 20.65 -19.25 -2.47
CA SER A 125 20.04 -18.48 -1.39
C SER A 125 18.57 -18.85 -1.22
N LYS A 126 18.13 -18.95 0.04
CA LYS A 126 16.71 -19.08 0.36
C LYS A 126 16.00 -17.73 0.15
N MET A 127 14.67 -17.76 0.25
CA MET A 127 13.83 -16.55 0.19
C MET A 127 14.24 -15.45 1.17
N GLY A 128 14.54 -15.83 2.41
CA GLY A 128 14.98 -14.91 3.45
C GLY A 128 16.32 -14.24 3.11
N ASP A 129 17.29 -15.02 2.63
CA ASP A 129 18.61 -14.50 2.24
C ASP A 129 18.49 -13.52 1.07
N TRP A 130 17.65 -13.83 0.08
CA TRP A 130 17.37 -12.92 -1.03
C TRP A 130 16.77 -11.59 -0.54
N PHE A 131 15.81 -11.65 0.39
CA PHE A 131 15.22 -10.45 0.98
C PHE A 131 16.26 -9.66 1.80
N LEU A 132 17.16 -10.34 2.50
CA LEU A 132 18.27 -9.71 3.21
C LEU A 132 19.22 -9.00 2.24
N PHE A 133 19.60 -9.62 1.13
CA PHE A 133 20.41 -8.95 0.10
C PHE A 133 19.68 -7.77 -0.55
N TYR A 134 18.36 -7.89 -0.75
CA TYR A 134 17.52 -6.79 -1.22
C TYR A 134 17.55 -5.60 -0.25
N MET A 135 17.33 -5.84 1.04
CA MET A 135 17.38 -4.82 2.10
C MET A 135 18.78 -4.20 2.22
N LEU A 136 19.83 -5.04 2.19
CA LEU A 136 21.21 -4.59 2.28
C LEU A 136 21.56 -3.68 1.11
N GLY A 137 21.16 -4.04 -0.10
CA GLY A 137 21.43 -3.24 -1.29
C GLY A 137 20.61 -1.94 -1.38
N GLU A 138 19.51 -1.78 -0.63
CA GLU A 138 18.79 -0.50 -0.52
C GLU A 138 19.41 0.43 0.52
N ASN A 139 20.14 -0.12 1.50
CA ASN A 139 20.71 0.65 2.62
C ASN A 139 22.24 0.86 2.53
N VAL A 140 22.93 0.15 1.64
CA VAL A 140 24.39 0.20 1.47
C VAL A 140 24.75 0.79 0.11
N ASP A 141 25.86 1.53 0.06
CA ASP A 141 26.39 2.06 -1.20
C ASP A 141 26.61 0.97 -2.25
N SER A 142 26.29 1.29 -3.50
CA SER A 142 26.31 0.34 -4.62
C SER A 142 27.69 -0.30 -4.88
N VAL A 143 28.79 0.39 -4.55
CA VAL A 143 30.15 -0.10 -4.70
C VAL A 143 30.49 -1.08 -3.58
N ILE A 144 30.17 -0.73 -2.33
CA ILE A 144 30.40 -1.61 -1.17
C ILE A 144 29.55 -2.88 -1.31
N PHE A 145 28.28 -2.74 -1.70
CA PHE A 145 27.38 -3.86 -1.91
C PHE A 145 27.90 -4.81 -3.02
N ARG A 146 28.49 -4.25 -4.09
CA ARG A 146 29.14 -5.06 -5.13
C ARG A 146 30.28 -5.90 -4.57
N ASP A 147 31.16 -5.29 -3.79
CA ASP A 147 32.34 -5.97 -3.26
C ASP A 147 31.94 -7.09 -2.28
N VAL A 148 30.93 -6.83 -1.43
CA VAL A 148 30.34 -7.84 -0.52
C VAL A 148 29.75 -9.02 -1.32
N MET A 149 28.97 -8.74 -2.36
CA MET A 149 28.34 -9.79 -3.18
C MET A 149 29.37 -10.61 -3.96
N GLN A 150 30.45 -10.00 -4.44
CA GLN A 150 31.53 -10.71 -5.12
C GLN A 150 32.31 -11.63 -4.17
N GLU A 151 32.67 -11.12 -2.98
CA GLU A 151 33.37 -11.90 -1.96
C GLU A 151 32.51 -13.08 -1.47
N LEU A 152 31.21 -12.85 -1.28
CA LEU A 152 30.27 -13.92 -0.93
C LEU A 152 30.20 -14.99 -2.02
N ALA A 153 30.11 -14.61 -3.30
CA ALA A 153 30.10 -15.56 -4.41
C ALA A 153 31.39 -16.40 -4.45
N ASN A 154 32.55 -15.78 -4.24
CA ASN A 154 33.84 -16.48 -4.19
C ASN A 154 33.90 -17.50 -3.05
N ARG A 155 33.39 -17.15 -1.86
CA ARG A 155 33.32 -18.06 -0.71
C ARG A 155 32.36 -19.24 -0.95
N LEU A 156 31.21 -18.97 -1.57
CA LEU A 156 30.26 -20.02 -1.95
C LEU A 156 30.86 -20.98 -2.99
N LEU A 157 31.63 -20.48 -3.96
CA LEU A 157 32.38 -21.32 -4.89
C LEU A 157 33.42 -22.18 -4.16
N LYS A 158 34.22 -21.59 -3.26
CA LYS A 158 35.27 -22.32 -2.53
C LYS A 158 34.69 -23.42 -1.63
N HIS A 159 33.55 -23.19 -1.00
CA HIS A 159 32.85 -24.20 -0.20
C HIS A 159 32.34 -25.37 -1.06
N ASN A 160 31.88 -25.13 -2.29
CA ASN A 160 31.50 -26.21 -3.22
C ASN A 160 32.67 -27.14 -3.55
N PHE A 161 33.88 -26.59 -3.72
CA PHE A 161 35.06 -27.39 -4.03
C PHE A 161 35.45 -28.32 -2.87
N HIS A 162 35.34 -27.88 -1.61
CA HIS A 162 35.59 -28.76 -0.47
C HIS A 162 34.56 -29.90 -0.34
N HIS A 163 33.29 -29.64 -0.66
CA HIS A 163 32.25 -30.66 -0.56
C HIS A 163 32.30 -31.70 -1.68
N MET A 164 32.78 -31.34 -2.88
CA MET A 164 33.11 -32.32 -3.94
C MET A 164 34.45 -33.04 -3.72
N GLY A 165 35.40 -32.40 -3.05
CA GLY A 165 36.67 -33.03 -2.67
C GLY A 165 36.49 -34.16 -1.65
N GLY A 166 35.57 -34.00 -0.70
CA GLY A 166 35.24 -35.05 0.28
C GLY A 166 34.46 -36.23 -0.30
N PHE A 167 33.62 -36.01 -1.32
CA PHE A 167 32.91 -37.12 -1.99
C PHE A 167 33.85 -37.97 -2.87
N LYS A 168 34.98 -37.40 -3.32
CA LYS A 168 35.96 -38.13 -4.12
C LYS A 168 36.90 -38.99 -3.28
N SER A 169 37.14 -38.67 -2.01
CA SER A 169 37.89 -39.54 -1.10
C SER A 169 37.09 -40.78 -0.71
N ASP A 170 35.76 -40.66 -0.52
CA ASP A 170 34.92 -41.79 -0.09
C ASP A 170 34.64 -42.82 -1.19
N ILE A 171 34.87 -42.51 -2.48
CA ILE A 171 34.72 -43.45 -3.61
C ILE A 171 36.04 -44.17 -3.93
N GLN A 172 37.19 -43.62 -3.53
CA GLN A 172 38.48 -44.24 -3.81
C GLN A 172 38.88 -45.30 -2.76
N ASP A 173 38.15 -45.37 -1.64
CA ASP A 173 38.37 -46.29 -0.52
C ASP A 173 37.29 -47.39 -0.40
N ALA A 174 36.54 -47.69 -1.47
CA ALA A 174 35.57 -48.78 -1.55
C ALA A 174 35.95 -49.83 -2.61
#